data_AF-A0A5J5AMW4-F1
#
_entry.id   AF-A0A5J5AMW4-F1
#
_cell.length_a   1.000
_cell.length_b   1.000
_cell.length_c   1.000
_cell.angle_alpha   90.00
_cell.angle_beta   90.00
_cell.angle_gamma   90.00
#
_symmetry.space_group_name_H-M   'P 1'
#
loop_
_entity.id
_entity.type
_entity.pdbx_description
1 polymer ?
#
loop_
_entity_poly.entity_id
_entity_poly.type
_entity_poly.pdbx_seq_one_letter_code
_entity_poly.pdbx_strand_id
1 'polypeptide(L)'
;MVPICDRAFSRLLEQWRALERGTSMVKLKWFDNLHQSGFNSNDDVIANDSNGKSIHQMPTNVNSTNIVWHKCSIEKMDRQELLQQKGCVIWITGLSGSGKSTLACALSRGLHARGKLTYILDGDNVRHGLNRDLSFKAEDRAENIRRIGEVAKLFADAGVICIASLISPYRMDRDACRALLPEGDFMEVFMDVPLQVCEARDPKGLYKLARAGKIKGFTGIDDPYEPPLNSEIVLQQKEGVCASPSDLAETVISYLEEKGYLKA
;
A
#
# COMPACT_ATOMS: atom_id res chain seq x y z
N MET A 1 21.14 34.89 -16.89
CA MET A 1 20.07 35.65 -16.22
C MET A 1 19.07 36.08 -17.29
N VAL A 2 17.98 35.32 -17.44
CA VAL A 2 16.84 35.65 -18.32
C VAL A 2 15.59 35.29 -17.51
N PRO A 3 14.74 36.25 -17.10
CA PRO A 3 13.53 35.96 -16.36
C PRO A 3 12.39 35.71 -17.35
N ILE A 4 11.97 34.46 -17.46
CA ILE A 4 10.67 34.10 -18.02
C ILE A 4 9.92 33.42 -16.88
N CYS A 5 8.92 34.11 -16.33
CA CYS A 5 7.55 33.60 -16.12
C CYS A 5 6.73 34.41 -15.09
N ASP A 6 6.72 35.75 -15.15
CA ASP A 6 5.88 36.56 -14.24
C ASP A 6 4.45 36.79 -14.77
N ARG A 7 4.22 36.55 -16.07
CA ARG A 7 2.91 36.80 -16.71
C ARG A 7 1.92 35.64 -16.59
N ALA A 8 2.38 34.41 -16.39
CA ALA A 8 1.50 33.25 -16.21
C ALA A 8 0.92 33.21 -14.79
N PHE A 9 1.72 33.55 -13.78
CA PHE A 9 1.30 33.57 -12.39
C PHE A 9 0.30 34.69 -12.09
N SER A 10 0.53 35.88 -12.67
CA SER A 10 -0.38 37.03 -12.53
C SER A 10 -1.78 36.75 -13.11
N ARG A 11 -1.87 36.03 -14.24
CA ARG A 11 -3.16 35.65 -14.85
C ARG A 11 -3.93 34.60 -14.04
N LEU A 12 -3.22 33.66 -13.42
CA LEU A 12 -3.82 32.66 -12.52
C LEU A 12 -4.36 33.30 -11.23
N LEU A 13 -3.65 34.29 -10.68
CA LEU A 13 -4.10 35.02 -9.48
C LEU A 13 -5.34 35.88 -9.74
N GLU A 14 -5.45 36.50 -10.92
CA GLU A 14 -6.64 37.25 -11.34
C GLU A 14 -7.85 36.34 -11.58
N GLN A 15 -7.65 35.17 -12.18
CA GLN A 15 -8.71 34.18 -12.37
C GLN A 15 -9.23 33.61 -11.04
N TRP A 16 -8.34 33.40 -10.06
CA TRP A 16 -8.74 32.94 -8.72
C TRP A 16 -9.53 34.01 -7.94
N ARG A 17 -9.13 35.30 -8.05
CA ARG A 17 -9.88 36.45 -7.46
C ARG A 17 -11.21 36.75 -8.14
N ALA A 18 -11.46 36.21 -9.34
CA ALA A 18 -12.75 36.28 -10.03
C ALA A 18 -13.70 35.15 -9.58
N LEU A 19 -13.16 34.01 -9.12
CA LEU A 19 -13.91 32.86 -8.61
C LEU A 19 -14.45 33.05 -7.18
N GLU A 20 -13.82 33.88 -6.35
CA GLU A 20 -14.29 34.18 -4.98
C GLU A 20 -15.47 35.18 -4.93
N ARG A 21 -15.76 35.90 -6.01
CA ARG A 21 -16.90 36.82 -6.12
C ARG A 21 -18.03 36.17 -6.90
N GLY A 22 -18.71 35.23 -6.25
CA GLY A 22 -19.70 34.38 -6.89
C GLY A 22 -20.85 35.14 -7.56
N THR A 23 -21.16 34.75 -8.80
CA THR A 23 -22.55 34.58 -9.27
C THR A 23 -22.59 33.68 -10.51
N SER A 24 -23.38 32.60 -10.43
CA SER A 24 -24.09 31.92 -11.53
C SER A 24 -23.31 31.31 -12.72
N MET A 25 -23.17 29.98 -12.67
CA MET A 25 -23.51 29.01 -13.73
C MET A 25 -23.15 29.34 -15.19
N VAL A 26 -22.02 28.81 -15.67
CA VAL A 26 -21.77 28.61 -17.11
C VAL A 26 -21.36 27.16 -17.36
N LYS A 27 -22.27 26.39 -17.98
CA LYS A 27 -21.96 25.10 -18.61
C LYS A 27 -21.09 25.37 -19.85
N LEU A 28 -19.91 24.76 -19.93
CA LEU A 28 -19.14 24.70 -21.17
C LEU A 28 -18.91 23.24 -21.57
N LYS A 29 -19.58 22.89 -22.67
CA LYS A 29 -19.47 21.66 -23.45
C LYS A 29 -18.05 21.51 -23.99
N TRP A 30 -17.38 20.41 -23.64
CA TRP A 30 -16.23 19.89 -24.38
C TRP A 30 -16.34 18.37 -24.44
N PHE A 31 -17.36 17.90 -25.16
CA PHE A 31 -17.43 16.56 -25.70
C PHE A 31 -18.11 16.72 -27.07
N ASP A 32 -17.36 16.46 -28.13
CA ASP A 32 -17.78 15.69 -29.30
C ASP A 32 -16.71 15.75 -30.40
N ASN A 33 -16.56 14.62 -31.09
CA ASN A 33 -15.72 14.28 -32.26
C ASN A 33 -14.31 13.71 -31.93
N LEU A 34 -13.90 12.53 -32.41
CA LEU A 34 -14.21 11.90 -33.70
C LEU A 34 -14.09 10.37 -33.69
N HIS A 35 -14.86 9.75 -34.58
CA HIS A 35 -14.93 8.33 -34.93
C HIS A 35 -13.70 7.78 -35.68
N GLN A 36 -13.53 6.45 -35.52
CA GLN A 36 -13.08 5.45 -36.50
C GLN A 36 -11.72 5.60 -37.21
N SER A 37 -10.81 4.69 -36.89
CA SER A 37 -10.17 3.85 -37.92
C SER A 37 -9.78 2.51 -37.29
N GLY A 38 -10.18 1.42 -37.94
CA GLY A 38 -9.69 0.09 -37.61
C GLY A 38 -8.39 -0.18 -38.35
N PHE A 39 -7.47 -0.92 -37.75
CA PHE A 39 -6.40 -1.60 -38.47
C PHE A 39 -5.96 -2.87 -37.72
N ASN A 40 -5.63 -3.88 -38.52
CA ASN A 40 -5.37 -5.26 -38.14
C ASN A 40 -3.88 -5.50 -37.82
N SER A 41 -3.67 -6.49 -36.93
CA SER A 41 -2.56 -7.47 -36.86
C SER A 41 -1.11 -7.03 -36.61
N ASN A 42 -0.53 -7.73 -35.61
CA ASN A 42 0.86 -8.18 -35.46
C ASN A 42 1.98 -7.18 -35.66
N ASP A 43 2.69 -6.84 -34.57
CA ASP A 43 4.13 -6.59 -34.62
C ASP A 43 4.76 -6.82 -33.23
N ASP A 44 5.60 -7.86 -33.14
CA ASP A 44 6.59 -8.01 -32.07
C ASP A 44 7.65 -6.91 -32.25
N VAL A 45 7.62 -5.87 -31.42
CA VAL A 45 8.66 -4.84 -31.44
C VAL A 45 9.68 -5.10 -30.33
N ILE A 46 10.76 -5.80 -30.70
CA ILE A 46 12.00 -5.80 -29.91
C ILE A 46 12.66 -4.43 -30.10
N ALA A 47 12.55 -3.56 -29.09
CA ALA A 47 13.30 -2.32 -29.02
C ALA A 47 14.55 -2.52 -28.16
N ASN A 48 15.72 -2.62 -28.80
CA ASN A 48 17.01 -2.58 -28.14
C ASN A 48 17.46 -1.12 -27.94
N ASP A 49 17.78 -0.74 -26.70
CA ASP A 49 18.59 0.45 -26.44
C ASP A 49 20.08 0.11 -26.56
N SER A 50 20.84 1.06 -27.08
CA SER A 50 22.28 1.14 -27.31
C SER A 50 23.20 0.87 -26.10
N ASN A 51 22.67 0.40 -24.96
CA ASN A 51 23.44 0.04 -23.77
C ASN A 51 23.18 -1.38 -23.21
N GLY A 52 22.48 -2.26 -23.95
CA GLY A 52 22.48 -3.70 -23.68
C GLY A 52 21.94 -4.15 -22.30
N LYS A 53 21.21 -3.30 -21.58
CA LYS A 53 20.53 -3.70 -20.33
C LYS A 53 19.10 -4.13 -20.63
N SER A 54 18.81 -5.41 -20.41
CA SER A 54 17.47 -5.99 -20.44
C SER A 54 16.59 -5.29 -19.39
N ILE A 55 15.66 -4.47 -19.84
CA ILE A 55 14.59 -3.92 -19.00
C ILE A 55 13.58 -5.05 -18.82
N HIS A 56 13.48 -5.59 -17.60
CA HIS A 56 12.34 -6.44 -17.24
C HIS A 56 11.07 -5.57 -17.24
N GLN A 57 10.37 -5.51 -18.36
CA GLN A 57 8.99 -5.05 -18.39
C GLN A 57 8.14 -6.06 -17.61
N MET A 58 7.57 -5.63 -16.49
CA MET A 58 6.55 -6.40 -15.80
C MET A 58 5.33 -6.56 -16.71
N PRO A 59 4.66 -7.73 -16.72
CA PRO A 59 3.54 -7.98 -17.61
C PRO A 59 2.37 -7.07 -17.22
N THR A 60 2.08 -6.09 -18.07
CA THR A 60 0.91 -5.23 -17.96
C THR A 60 -0.30 -5.99 -18.49
N ASN A 61 -0.91 -6.83 -17.64
CA ASN A 61 -2.25 -7.34 -17.95
C ASN A 61 -3.27 -6.22 -17.66
N VAL A 62 -3.28 -5.21 -18.52
CA VAL A 62 -4.05 -3.97 -18.32
C VAL A 62 -5.10 -3.88 -19.42
N ASN A 63 -6.36 -4.10 -19.06
CA ASN A 63 -7.53 -3.87 -19.93
C ASN A 63 -7.69 -2.39 -20.33
N SER A 64 -6.93 -1.47 -19.72
CA SER A 64 -6.95 -0.05 -20.05
C SER A 64 -6.06 0.23 -21.28
N THR A 65 -6.71 0.45 -22.42
CA THR A 65 -6.05 0.91 -23.66
C THR A 65 -5.69 2.39 -23.58
N ASN A 66 -4.64 2.82 -24.29
CA ASN A 66 -4.24 4.24 -24.46
C ASN A 66 -3.64 4.92 -23.22
N ILE A 67 -2.92 4.18 -22.38
CA ILE A 67 -2.18 4.76 -21.25
C ILE A 67 -0.68 4.84 -21.56
N VAL A 68 -0.06 5.96 -21.20
CA VAL A 68 1.39 6.19 -21.32
C VAL A 68 1.93 6.59 -19.95
N TRP A 69 3.02 5.97 -19.52
CA TRP A 69 3.67 6.34 -18.26
C TRP A 69 4.36 7.70 -18.39
N HIS A 70 3.96 8.66 -17.56
CA HIS A 70 4.58 9.98 -17.52
C HIS A 70 5.80 9.96 -16.58
N LYS A 71 7.01 10.07 -17.15
CA LYS A 71 8.24 10.18 -16.37
C LYS A 71 8.43 11.59 -15.81
N CYS A 72 8.83 11.66 -14.54
CA CYS A 72 9.26 12.90 -13.87
C CYS A 72 10.78 12.92 -13.76
N SER A 73 11.39 14.10 -13.68
CA SER A 73 12.84 14.24 -13.46
C SER A 73 13.29 13.89 -12.04
N ILE A 74 12.35 13.77 -11.10
CA ILE A 74 12.62 13.38 -9.71
C ILE A 74 12.32 11.88 -9.56
N GLU A 75 13.35 11.10 -9.28
CA GLU A 75 13.29 9.65 -9.15
C GLU A 75 13.16 9.19 -7.69
N LYS A 76 12.99 7.88 -7.49
CA LYS A 76 12.92 7.26 -6.15
C LYS A 76 14.16 7.58 -5.32
N MET A 77 15.34 7.52 -5.92
CA MET A 77 16.60 7.79 -5.22
C MET A 77 16.68 9.22 -4.69
N ASP A 78 16.24 10.22 -5.48
CA ASP A 78 16.21 11.63 -5.03
C ASP A 78 15.33 11.83 -3.80
N ARG A 79 14.16 11.16 -3.78
CA ARG A 79 13.23 11.22 -2.63
C ARG A 79 13.81 10.55 -1.40
N GLN A 80 14.49 9.41 -1.57
CA GLN A 80 15.14 8.69 -0.48
C GLN A 80 16.30 9.48 0.12
N GLU A 81 17.10 10.13 -0.73
CA GLU A 81 18.16 11.04 -0.29
C GLU A 81 17.58 12.23 0.49
N LEU A 82 16.50 12.84 0.00
CA LEU A 82 15.82 13.93 0.71
C LEU A 82 15.31 13.51 2.10
N LEU A 83 14.74 12.31 2.21
CA LEU A 83 14.17 11.80 3.46
C LEU A 83 15.20 11.09 4.36
N GLN A 84 16.43 10.87 3.87
CA GLN A 84 17.47 10.10 4.56
C GLN A 84 16.97 8.71 5.02
N GLN A 85 16.20 8.04 4.15
CA GLN A 85 15.62 6.71 4.35
C GLN A 85 15.25 6.07 3.00
N LYS A 86 15.10 4.75 2.98
CA LYS A 86 14.57 4.02 1.81
C LYS A 86 13.10 3.70 2.00
N GLY A 87 12.32 3.89 0.93
CA GLY A 87 10.90 3.55 0.94
C GLY A 87 10.71 2.04 0.77
N CYS A 88 9.89 1.46 1.64
CA CYS A 88 9.56 0.04 1.64
C CYS A 88 8.15 -0.21 2.18
N VAL A 89 7.67 -1.44 2.03
CA VAL A 89 6.39 -1.91 2.56
C VAL A 89 6.65 -2.92 3.67
N ILE A 90 6.16 -2.60 4.85
CA ILE A 90 6.07 -3.51 5.99
C ILE A 90 4.65 -4.06 6.01
N TRP A 91 4.49 -5.30 5.57
CA TRP A 91 3.21 -5.96 5.42
C TRP A 91 2.90 -6.84 6.62
N ILE A 92 2.11 -6.32 7.56
CA ILE A 92 1.73 -7.03 8.78
C ILE A 92 0.47 -7.87 8.52
N THR A 93 0.62 -9.20 8.58
CA THR A 93 -0.47 -10.17 8.41
C THR A 93 -0.73 -10.98 9.68
N GLY A 94 -1.95 -11.47 9.86
CA GLY A 94 -2.35 -12.26 11.04
C GLY A 94 -3.85 -12.23 11.31
N LEU A 95 -4.31 -13.12 12.18
CA LEU A 95 -5.71 -13.21 12.59
C LEU A 95 -6.25 -11.91 13.23
N SER A 96 -7.57 -11.71 13.21
CA SER A 96 -8.19 -10.64 14.02
C SER A 96 -7.78 -10.80 15.49
N GLY A 97 -7.53 -9.71 16.23
CA GLY A 97 -7.08 -9.79 17.62
C GLY A 97 -5.61 -10.23 17.85
N SER A 98 -4.84 -10.52 16.79
CA SER A 98 -3.42 -10.91 16.94
C SER A 98 -2.50 -9.76 17.40
N GLY A 99 -2.92 -8.50 17.20
CA GLY A 99 -2.19 -7.31 17.62
C GLY A 99 -1.58 -6.47 16.48
N LYS A 100 -1.95 -6.72 15.22
CA LYS A 100 -1.43 -6.01 14.04
C LYS A 100 -1.46 -4.48 14.15
N SER A 101 -2.63 -3.89 14.42
CA SER A 101 -2.76 -2.43 14.52
C SER A 101 -1.98 -1.88 15.72
N THR A 102 -1.89 -2.64 16.82
CA THR A 102 -1.08 -2.27 17.99
C THR A 102 0.42 -2.23 17.65
N LEU A 103 0.91 -3.24 16.93
CA LEU A 103 2.28 -3.27 16.41
C LEU A 103 2.53 -2.12 15.42
N ALA A 104 1.62 -1.89 14.47
CA ALA A 104 1.75 -0.83 13.47
C ALA A 104 1.91 0.56 14.12
N CYS A 105 1.10 0.85 15.15
CA CYS A 105 1.20 2.09 15.91
C CYS A 105 2.51 2.19 16.70
N ALA A 106 2.92 1.13 17.38
CA ALA A 106 4.19 1.12 18.13
C ALA A 106 5.40 1.29 17.21
N LEU A 107 5.40 0.60 16.06
CA LEU A 107 6.41 0.69 15.01
C LEU A 107 6.51 2.10 14.43
N SER A 108 5.37 2.68 14.03
CA SER A 108 5.32 4.05 13.53
C SER A 108 5.86 5.06 14.55
N ARG A 109 5.48 4.92 15.83
CA ARG A 109 6.01 5.75 16.92
C ARG A 109 7.53 5.59 17.09
N GLY A 110 8.02 4.36 17.07
CA GLY A 110 9.45 4.06 17.22
C GLY A 110 10.30 4.60 16.06
N LEU A 111 9.80 4.53 14.83
CA LEU A 111 10.43 5.08 13.63
C LEU A 111 10.37 6.61 13.61
N HIS A 112 9.24 7.21 13.99
CA HIS A 112 9.09 8.65 14.13
C HIS A 112 10.10 9.23 15.14
N ALA A 113 10.30 8.57 16.28
CA ALA A 113 11.30 8.97 17.27
C ALA A 113 12.75 8.95 16.72
N ARG A 114 13.01 8.21 15.64
CA ARG A 114 14.29 8.14 14.91
C ARG A 114 14.33 9.07 13.68
N GLY A 115 13.38 9.98 13.56
CA GLY A 115 13.29 10.94 12.44
C GLY A 115 12.88 10.30 11.12
N LYS A 116 12.20 9.15 11.14
CA LYS A 116 11.78 8.42 9.93
C LYS A 116 10.31 8.66 9.62
N LEU A 117 10.03 8.91 8.34
CA LEU A 117 8.69 9.13 7.81
C LEU A 117 8.01 7.79 7.52
N THR A 118 6.89 7.56 8.21
CA THR A 118 6.06 6.36 8.06
C THR A 118 4.62 6.74 7.76
N TYR A 119 3.87 5.84 7.12
CA TYR A 119 2.42 5.95 7.02
C TYR A 119 1.75 4.59 7.20
N ILE A 120 0.61 4.55 7.92
CA ILE A 120 -0.10 3.30 8.22
C ILE A 120 -1.33 3.17 7.30
N LEU A 121 -1.39 2.05 6.56
CA LEU A 121 -2.58 1.59 5.85
C LEU A 121 -3.25 0.48 6.67
N ASP A 122 -4.19 0.86 7.54
CA ASP A 122 -4.97 -0.09 8.34
C ASP A 122 -6.22 -0.56 7.58
N GLY A 123 -6.48 -1.87 7.64
CA GLY A 123 -7.58 -2.51 6.91
C GLY A 123 -8.97 -1.98 7.24
N ASP A 124 -9.21 -1.45 8.45
CA ASP A 124 -10.49 -0.82 8.79
C ASP A 124 -10.54 0.63 8.27
N ASN A 125 -9.45 1.38 8.42
CA ASN A 125 -9.37 2.79 8.02
C ASN A 125 -9.59 2.98 6.51
N VAL A 126 -8.94 2.16 5.69
CA VAL A 126 -9.07 2.21 4.22
C VAL A 126 -10.48 1.90 3.73
N ARG A 127 -11.25 1.09 4.49
CA ARG A 127 -12.65 0.75 4.19
C ARG A 127 -13.62 1.90 4.48
N HIS A 128 -13.20 2.92 5.21
CA HIS A 128 -13.99 4.16 5.35
C HIS A 128 -13.84 5.10 4.14
N GLY A 129 -12.85 4.89 3.28
CA GLY A 129 -12.52 5.77 2.15
C GLY A 129 -12.34 5.00 0.85
N LEU A 130 -11.09 4.70 0.50
CA LEU A 130 -10.68 4.08 -0.76
C LEU A 130 -11.45 2.79 -1.10
N ASN A 131 -11.72 1.97 -0.08
CA ASN A 131 -12.32 0.64 -0.22
C ASN A 131 -13.74 0.56 0.36
N ARG A 132 -14.45 1.69 0.45
CA ARG A 132 -15.81 1.76 1.00
C ARG A 132 -16.87 0.99 0.20
N ASP A 133 -16.58 0.70 -1.07
CA ASP A 133 -17.41 -0.06 -1.99
C ASP A 133 -17.29 -1.58 -1.78
N LEU A 134 -16.25 -2.05 -1.07
CA LEU A 134 -15.95 -3.46 -0.90
C LEU A 134 -16.58 -4.05 0.36
N SER A 135 -17.22 -5.21 0.22
CA SER A 135 -17.73 -6.00 1.33
C SER A 135 -16.65 -6.95 1.90
N PHE A 136 -17.08 -8.04 2.53
CA PHE A 136 -16.21 -9.05 3.14
C PHE A 136 -16.28 -10.41 2.42
N LYS A 137 -16.81 -10.47 1.19
CA LYS A 137 -16.73 -11.67 0.34
C LYS A 137 -15.28 -11.94 -0.10
N ALA A 138 -15.00 -13.15 -0.58
CA ALA A 138 -13.65 -13.54 -0.97
C ALA A 138 -13.08 -12.65 -2.09
N GLU A 139 -13.88 -12.38 -3.13
CA GLU A 139 -13.52 -11.49 -4.24
C GLU A 139 -13.25 -10.04 -3.78
N ASP A 140 -14.07 -9.53 -2.86
CA ASP A 140 -13.91 -8.19 -2.29
C ASP A 140 -12.70 -8.09 -1.36
N ARG A 141 -12.30 -9.20 -0.71
CA ARG A 141 -11.05 -9.28 0.05
C ARG A 141 -9.85 -9.24 -0.87
N ALA A 142 -9.87 -10.02 -1.95
CA ALA A 142 -8.80 -10.02 -2.93
C ALA A 142 -8.61 -8.62 -3.53
N GLU A 143 -9.69 -7.96 -3.95
CA GLU A 143 -9.64 -6.58 -4.46
C GLU A 143 -9.19 -5.58 -3.40
N ASN A 144 -9.62 -5.73 -2.14
CA ASN A 144 -9.15 -4.90 -1.04
C ASN A 144 -7.64 -5.01 -0.85
N ILE A 145 -7.10 -6.23 -0.87
CA ILE A 145 -5.66 -6.47 -0.77
C ILE A 145 -4.93 -5.91 -1.99
N ARG A 146 -5.42 -6.14 -3.20
CA ARG A 146 -4.82 -5.63 -4.45
C ARG A 146 -4.72 -4.11 -4.44
N ARG A 147 -5.80 -3.39 -4.11
CA ARG A 147 -5.80 -1.92 -4.04
C ARG A 147 -4.78 -1.41 -3.03
N ILE A 148 -4.69 -2.05 -1.87
CA ILE A 148 -3.78 -1.63 -0.81
C ILE A 148 -2.33 -1.95 -1.16
N GLY A 149 -2.06 -3.06 -1.85
CA GLY A 149 -0.75 -3.38 -2.41
C GLY A 149 -0.26 -2.30 -3.37
N GLU A 150 -1.11 -1.84 -4.30
CA GLU A 150 -0.76 -0.75 -5.22
C GLU A 150 -0.53 0.58 -4.50
N VAL A 151 -1.37 0.93 -3.51
CA VAL A 151 -1.15 2.15 -2.72
C VAL A 151 0.12 2.07 -1.89
N ALA A 152 0.41 0.91 -1.28
CA ALA A 152 1.63 0.70 -0.52
C ALA A 152 2.88 0.82 -1.40
N LYS A 153 2.82 0.31 -2.63
CA LYS A 153 3.86 0.52 -3.65
C LYS A 153 4.08 2.00 -3.94
N LEU A 154 3.02 2.80 -4.10
CA LEU A 154 3.16 4.25 -4.33
C LEU A 154 3.84 4.96 -3.14
N PHE A 155 3.53 4.57 -1.91
CA PHE A 155 4.23 5.11 -0.73
C PHE A 155 5.71 4.71 -0.69
N ALA A 156 6.04 3.45 -0.98
CA ALA A 156 7.42 3.00 -1.06
C ALA A 156 8.20 3.70 -2.18
N ASP A 157 7.59 3.91 -3.35
CA ASP A 157 8.18 4.70 -4.44
C ASP A 157 8.39 6.17 -4.05
N ALA A 158 7.53 6.72 -3.19
CA ALA A 158 7.68 8.06 -2.63
C ALA A 158 8.78 8.18 -1.56
N GLY A 159 9.47 7.08 -1.21
CA GLY A 159 10.49 7.03 -0.16
C GLY A 159 9.94 6.84 1.26
N VAL A 160 8.62 6.60 1.41
CA VAL A 160 7.97 6.41 2.71
C VAL A 160 8.06 4.94 3.14
N ILE A 161 8.29 4.71 4.44
CA ILE A 161 8.14 3.38 5.04
C ILE A 161 6.64 3.14 5.28
N CYS A 162 6.00 2.43 4.36
CA CYS A 162 4.57 2.14 4.41
C CYS A 162 4.30 0.92 5.29
N ILE A 163 3.44 1.07 6.30
CA ILE A 163 3.06 -0.01 7.22
C ILE A 163 1.64 -0.44 6.87
N ALA A 164 1.49 -1.57 6.19
CA ALA A 164 0.20 -2.15 5.84
C ALA A 164 -0.24 -3.12 6.94
N SER A 165 -1.33 -2.84 7.64
CA SER A 165 -1.85 -3.66 8.75
C SER A 165 -3.20 -4.28 8.40
N LEU A 166 -3.18 -5.53 7.91
CA LEU A 166 -4.37 -6.20 7.39
C LEU A 166 -4.44 -7.66 7.83
N ILE A 167 -5.65 -8.23 7.85
CA ILE A 167 -5.76 -9.69 8.01
C ILE A 167 -5.06 -10.38 6.84
N SER A 168 -5.32 -9.94 5.60
CA SER A 168 -4.73 -10.47 4.36
C SER A 168 -4.66 -12.01 4.36
N PRO A 169 -5.82 -12.71 4.46
CA PRO A 169 -5.86 -14.11 4.85
C PRO A 169 -5.30 -15.06 3.80
N TYR A 170 -5.40 -14.72 2.51
CA TYR A 170 -4.99 -15.59 1.42
C TYR A 170 -3.55 -15.31 1.03
N ARG A 171 -2.75 -16.37 0.93
CA ARG A 171 -1.33 -16.28 0.61
C ARG A 171 -1.11 -15.73 -0.78
N MET A 172 -1.90 -16.21 -1.75
CA MET A 172 -1.84 -15.77 -3.14
C MET A 172 -1.95 -14.24 -3.28
N ASP A 173 -2.82 -13.59 -2.50
CA ASP A 173 -2.99 -12.13 -2.55
C ASP A 173 -1.78 -11.38 -1.97
N ARG A 174 -1.18 -11.93 -0.91
CA ARG A 174 0.05 -11.37 -0.31
C ARG A 174 1.23 -11.54 -1.25
N ASP A 175 1.35 -12.71 -1.89
CA ASP A 175 2.38 -12.99 -2.89
C ASP A 175 2.24 -12.06 -4.11
N ALA A 176 1.01 -11.81 -4.56
CA ALA A 176 0.74 -10.84 -5.61
C ALA A 176 1.19 -9.43 -5.20
N CYS A 177 0.92 -8.98 -3.96
CA CYS A 177 1.40 -7.70 -3.47
C CYS A 177 2.92 -7.62 -3.39
N ARG A 178 3.57 -8.70 -2.93
CA ARG A 178 5.04 -8.82 -2.90
C ARG A 178 5.65 -8.65 -4.29
N ALA A 179 5.05 -9.29 -5.30
CA ALA A 179 5.51 -9.23 -6.69
C ALA A 179 5.38 -7.84 -7.35
N LEU A 180 4.61 -6.92 -6.76
CA LEU A 180 4.49 -5.54 -7.26
C LEU A 180 5.73 -4.68 -6.98
N LEU A 181 6.58 -5.10 -6.05
CA LEU A 181 7.73 -4.35 -5.55
C LEU A 181 9.07 -5.01 -5.96
N PRO A 182 10.16 -4.22 -6.05
CA PRO A 182 11.51 -4.76 -6.17
C PRO A 182 11.85 -5.72 -5.02
N GLU A 183 12.77 -6.65 -5.29
CA GLU A 183 13.27 -7.56 -4.26
C GLU A 183 13.80 -6.80 -3.04
N GLY A 184 13.40 -7.21 -1.84
CA GLY A 184 13.74 -6.57 -0.57
C GLY A 184 12.80 -5.46 -0.11
N ASP A 185 12.08 -4.79 -1.03
CA ASP A 185 11.21 -3.65 -0.67
C ASP A 185 9.86 -4.05 -0.07
N PHE A 186 9.53 -5.34 -0.05
CA PHE A 186 8.37 -5.89 0.63
C PHE A 186 8.81 -6.84 1.75
N MET A 187 8.45 -6.49 2.98
CA MET A 187 8.80 -7.23 4.20
C MET A 187 7.52 -7.70 4.87
N GLU A 188 7.26 -9.00 4.81
CA GLU A 188 6.11 -9.63 5.45
C GLU A 188 6.41 -9.92 6.92
N VAL A 189 5.58 -9.35 7.78
CA VAL A 189 5.61 -9.54 9.23
C VAL A 189 4.42 -10.37 9.65
N PHE A 190 4.68 -11.63 10.02
CA PHE A 190 3.64 -12.54 10.46
C PHE A 190 3.40 -12.41 11.98
N MET A 191 2.18 -11.99 12.34
CA MET A 191 1.70 -12.06 13.72
C MET A 191 1.16 -13.48 14.00
N ASP A 192 2.06 -14.38 14.41
CA ASP A 192 1.76 -15.77 14.72
C ASP A 192 1.18 -15.90 16.13
N VAL A 193 -0.11 -15.58 16.23
CA VAL A 193 -0.88 -15.69 17.47
C VAL A 193 -1.97 -16.74 17.28
N PRO A 194 -2.03 -17.78 18.14
CA PRO A 194 -3.03 -18.83 18.02
C PRO A 194 -4.46 -18.28 18.06
N LEU A 195 -5.35 -18.89 17.27
CA LEU A 195 -6.76 -18.51 17.17
C LEU A 195 -7.44 -18.41 18.54
N GLN A 196 -7.17 -19.36 19.44
CA GLN A 196 -7.77 -19.40 20.78
C GLN A 196 -7.40 -18.16 21.60
N VAL A 197 -6.17 -17.64 21.44
CA VAL A 197 -5.72 -16.43 22.13
C VAL A 197 -6.37 -15.19 21.50
N CYS A 198 -6.50 -15.16 20.18
CA CYS A 198 -7.22 -14.10 19.48
C CYS A 198 -8.70 -14.04 19.89
N GLU A 199 -9.36 -15.20 19.98
CA GLU A 199 -10.74 -15.35 20.46
C GLU A 199 -10.89 -14.93 21.93
N ALA A 200 -9.92 -15.27 22.78
CA ALA A 200 -9.95 -14.85 24.18
C ALA A 200 -9.80 -13.32 24.34
N ARG A 201 -9.04 -12.67 23.45
CA ARG A 201 -8.85 -11.20 23.47
C ARG A 201 -10.09 -10.45 22.99
N ASP A 202 -10.71 -10.92 21.90
CA ASP A 202 -11.87 -10.36 21.18
C ASP A 202 -12.22 -8.89 21.47
N PRO A 203 -11.30 -7.93 21.23
CA PRO A 203 -11.47 -6.54 21.69
C PRO A 203 -12.64 -5.81 21.01
N LYS A 204 -13.08 -6.32 19.86
CA LYS A 204 -14.18 -5.77 19.07
C LYS A 204 -15.47 -6.61 19.18
N GLY A 205 -15.46 -7.71 19.94
CA GLY A 205 -16.60 -8.62 20.05
C GLY A 205 -16.92 -9.40 18.77
N LEU A 206 -16.02 -9.41 17.78
CA LEU A 206 -16.25 -9.98 16.45
C LEU A 206 -16.24 -11.50 16.47
N TYR A 207 -15.37 -12.11 17.28
CA TYR A 207 -15.34 -13.57 17.42
C TYR A 207 -16.63 -14.08 18.06
N LYS A 208 -17.13 -13.40 19.11
CA LYS A 208 -18.42 -13.73 19.72
C LYS A 208 -19.58 -13.64 18.72
N LEU A 209 -19.59 -12.60 17.86
CA LEU A 209 -20.61 -12.44 16.83
C LEU A 209 -20.51 -13.51 15.73
N ALA A 210 -19.30 -13.88 15.31
CA ALA A 210 -19.07 -14.94 14.34
C ALA A 210 -19.50 -16.32 14.88
N ARG A 211 -19.11 -16.66 16.11
CA ARG A 211 -19.53 -17.90 16.79
C ARG A 211 -21.06 -17.97 16.98
N ALA A 212 -21.73 -16.84 17.15
CA ALA A 212 -23.19 -16.74 17.20
C ALA A 212 -23.87 -16.74 15.81
N GLY A 213 -23.12 -16.90 14.72
CA GLY A 213 -23.64 -16.93 13.34
C GLY A 213 -24.13 -15.58 12.81
N LYS A 214 -23.82 -14.47 13.51
CA LYS A 214 -24.23 -13.11 13.11
C LYS A 214 -23.30 -12.49 12.07
N ILE A 215 -22.06 -12.97 12.00
CA ILE A 215 -21.09 -12.62 10.96
C ILE A 215 -20.72 -13.91 10.24
N LYS A 216 -20.84 -13.91 8.91
CA LYS A 216 -20.44 -15.03 8.05
C LYS A 216 -19.12 -14.73 7.36
N GLY A 217 -18.35 -15.77 7.05
CA GLY A 217 -17.04 -15.69 6.40
C GLY A 217 -15.97 -15.05 7.28
N PHE A 218 -16.08 -15.13 8.60
CA PHE A 218 -15.09 -14.58 9.51
C PHE A 218 -13.80 -15.41 9.52
N THR A 219 -12.69 -14.76 9.21
CA THR A 219 -11.37 -15.40 9.10
C THR A 219 -10.98 -16.13 10.40
N GLY A 220 -10.61 -17.40 10.27
CA GLY A 220 -10.26 -18.30 11.37
C GLY A 220 -11.46 -19.03 11.99
N ILE A 221 -12.70 -18.72 11.58
CA ILE A 221 -13.91 -19.39 12.09
C ILE A 221 -14.58 -20.17 10.95
N ASP A 222 -15.11 -19.47 9.95
CA ASP A 222 -15.81 -20.04 8.78
C ASP A 222 -15.22 -19.57 7.44
N ASP A 223 -14.05 -18.91 7.49
CA ASP A 223 -13.20 -18.56 6.35
C ASP A 223 -11.71 -18.81 6.70
N PRO A 224 -10.87 -19.31 5.79
CA PRO A 224 -9.52 -19.74 6.13
C PRO A 224 -8.57 -18.56 6.39
N TYR A 225 -7.53 -18.82 7.19
CA TYR A 225 -6.33 -18.00 7.25
C TYR A 225 -5.15 -18.86 6.82
N GLU A 226 -4.46 -18.45 5.76
CA GLU A 226 -3.31 -19.16 5.20
C GLU A 226 -2.03 -18.48 5.72
N PRO A 227 -1.35 -19.03 6.75
CA PRO A 227 -0.15 -18.42 7.28
C PRO A 227 0.94 -18.31 6.20
N PRO A 228 1.81 -17.28 6.27
CA PRO A 228 2.97 -17.16 5.39
C PRO A 228 3.88 -18.38 5.52
N LEU A 229 4.48 -18.81 4.41
CA LEU A 229 5.48 -19.89 4.43
C LEU A 229 6.89 -19.35 4.65
N ASN A 230 7.18 -18.15 4.13
CA ASN A 230 8.52 -17.55 4.11
C ASN A 230 8.43 -16.04 4.42
N SER A 231 7.87 -15.66 5.57
CA SER A 231 7.86 -14.26 6.01
C SER A 231 9.24 -13.82 6.51
N GLU A 232 9.63 -12.58 6.22
CA GLU A 232 10.88 -11.98 6.71
C GLU A 232 10.95 -11.94 8.24
N ILE A 233 9.82 -11.71 8.91
CA ILE A 233 9.74 -11.62 10.38
C ILE A 233 8.53 -12.42 10.87
N VAL A 234 8.75 -13.29 11.86
CA VAL A 234 7.68 -13.98 12.59
C VAL A 234 7.66 -13.49 14.03
N LEU A 235 6.51 -12.94 14.45
CA LEU A 235 6.27 -12.45 15.80
C LEU A 235 5.28 -13.39 16.50
N GLN A 236 5.82 -14.21 17.38
CA GLN A 236 5.10 -15.26 18.11
C GLN A 236 5.09 -14.99 19.62
N GLN A 237 4.08 -15.52 20.31
CA GLN A 237 4.13 -15.61 21.77
C GLN A 237 5.10 -16.72 22.19
N LYS A 238 5.97 -16.44 23.16
CA LYS A 238 6.89 -17.44 23.73
C LYS A 238 6.40 -17.80 25.12
N GLU A 239 6.16 -19.09 25.36
CA GLU A 239 5.81 -19.62 26.69
C GLU A 239 4.60 -18.95 27.36
N GLY A 240 3.62 -18.49 26.56
CA GLY A 240 2.44 -17.77 27.07
C GLY A 240 2.69 -16.31 27.44
N VAL A 241 3.91 -15.81 27.27
CA VAL A 241 4.25 -14.40 27.45
C VAL A 241 4.23 -13.70 26.09
N CYS A 242 3.42 -12.64 26.00
CA CYS A 242 3.42 -11.74 24.86
C CYS A 242 4.42 -10.61 25.15
N ALA A 243 5.43 -10.45 24.28
CA ALA A 243 6.32 -9.29 24.34
C ALA A 243 5.50 -7.99 24.22
N SER A 244 6.03 -6.90 24.77
CA SER A 244 5.33 -5.62 24.69
C SER A 244 5.26 -5.15 23.23
N PRO A 245 4.27 -4.33 22.84
CA PRO A 245 4.21 -3.76 21.50
C PRO A 245 5.49 -3.02 21.10
N SER A 246 6.16 -2.37 22.05
CA SER A 246 7.43 -1.68 21.84
C SER A 246 8.56 -2.66 21.52
N ASP A 247 8.65 -3.80 22.21
CA ASP A 247 9.69 -4.80 21.95
C ASP A 247 9.50 -5.48 20.58
N LEU A 248 8.24 -5.76 20.23
CA LEU A 248 7.88 -6.27 18.91
C LEU A 248 8.22 -5.25 17.80
N ALA A 249 7.93 -3.97 18.04
CA ALA A 249 8.30 -2.90 17.13
C ALA A 249 9.82 -2.79 16.97
N GLU A 250 10.58 -2.90 18.07
CA GLU A 250 12.04 -2.81 18.05
C GLU A 250 12.67 -3.97 17.25
N THR A 251 12.05 -5.15 17.27
CA THR A 251 12.45 -6.29 16.42
C THR A 251 12.37 -5.92 14.93
N VAL A 252 11.27 -5.28 14.51
CA VAL A 252 11.07 -4.84 13.13
C VAL A 252 12.02 -3.69 12.77
N ILE A 253 12.22 -2.74 13.68
CA ILE A 253 13.15 -1.60 13.48
C ILE A 253 14.58 -2.10 13.32
N SER A 254 15.01 -3.05 14.15
CA SER A 254 16.35 -3.65 14.06
C SER A 254 16.56 -4.32 12.71
N TYR A 255 15.56 -5.04 12.20
CA TYR A 255 15.61 -5.63 10.86
C TYR A 255 15.75 -4.57 9.76
N LEU A 256 14.98 -3.47 9.83
CA LEU A 256 15.09 -2.36 8.87
C LEU A 256 16.47 -1.71 8.90
N GLU A 257 17.06 -1.56 10.09
CA GLU A 257 18.40 -1.01 10.27
C GLU A 257 19.47 -1.92 9.67
N GLU A 258 19.40 -3.23 9.96
CA GLU A 258 20.30 -4.24 9.41
C GLU A 258 20.25 -4.28 7.87
N LYS A 259 19.05 -4.18 7.30
CA LYS A 259 18.85 -4.13 5.84
C LYS A 259 19.15 -2.77 5.23
N GLY A 260 19.53 -1.77 6.03
CA GLY A 260 19.94 -0.45 5.54
C GLY A 260 18.81 0.40 4.98
N TYR A 261 17.57 0.22 5.47
CA TYR A 261 16.40 1.04 5.07
C TYR A 261 16.29 2.35 5.86
N LEU A 262 16.96 2.45 7.01
CA LEU A 262 16.91 3.65 7.86
C LEU A 262 17.94 4.73 7.47
N LYS A 263 18.59 4.58 6.31
CA LYS A 263 19.54 5.53 5.72
C LYS A 263 19.32 5.53 4.20
N ALA A 264 19.70 6.60 3.51
CA ALA A 264 19.69 6.66 2.04
C ALA A 264 20.79 5.77 1.44
#